data_AF-A0A7C2U0A8-F1
#
_entry.id   AF-A0A7C2U0A8-F1
#
_cell.length_a   1.000
_cell.length_b   1.000
_cell.length_c   1.000
_cell.angle_alpha   90.00
_cell.angle_beta   90.00
_cell.angle_gamma   90.00
#
_symmetry.space_group_name_H-M   'P 1'
#
loop_
_entity.id
_entity.type
_entity.pdbx_description
1 polymer ?
#
loop_
_entity_poly.entity_id
_entity_poly.type
_entity_poly.pdbx_seq_one_letter_code
_entity_poly.pdbx_strand_id
1 'polypeptide(L)'
;MNTMSVQKLYQQYIKPLNPAERLSLTAMIIQDLAATMPKEAKAPRQRSLLELEGLGAEIWEGVDAQEYVNELRKEWDHVKFQGSVPWSP
;
A
#
# COMPACT_ATOMS: atom_id res chain seq x y z
N MET A 1 10.60 39.24 -13.54
CA MET A 1 10.42 37.81 -13.18
C MET A 1 10.29 37.03 -14.48
N ASN A 2 11.24 36.16 -14.81
CA ASN A 2 11.25 35.46 -16.10
C ASN A 2 10.35 34.22 -15.99
N THR A 3 9.12 34.29 -16.53
CA THR A 3 8.19 33.17 -16.56
C THR A 3 8.70 32.12 -17.56
N MET A 4 9.47 31.15 -17.09
CA MET A 4 9.81 29.96 -17.88
C MET A 4 8.51 29.21 -18.21
N SER A 5 8.20 29.04 -19.50
CA SER A 5 7.04 28.24 -19.89
C SER A 5 7.28 26.77 -19.51
N VAL A 6 6.23 26.08 -19.06
CA VAL A 6 6.29 24.66 -18.68
C VAL A 6 6.84 23.80 -19.82
N GLN A 7 6.49 24.14 -21.07
CA GLN A 7 6.99 23.47 -22.26
C GLN A 7 8.51 23.65 -22.44
N LYS A 8 9.06 24.83 -22.15
CA LYS A 8 10.49 25.09 -22.21
C LYS A 8 11.23 24.33 -21.10
N LEU A 9 10.66 24.28 -19.89
CA LEU A 9 11.20 23.48 -18.77
C LEU A 9 11.28 22.01 -19.15
N TYR A 10 10.18 21.45 -19.69
CA TYR A 10 10.14 20.06 -20.12
C TYR A 10 11.20 19.74 -21.18
N GLN A 11 11.30 20.57 -22.23
CA GLN A 11 12.24 20.33 -23.33
C GLN A 11 13.71 20.45 -22.88
N GLN A 12 14.04 21.45 -22.05
CA GLN A 12 15.42 21.74 -21.70
C GLN A 12 15.94 20.88 -20.53
N TYR A 13 15.08 20.50 -19.58
CA TYR A 13 15.53 19.89 -18.33
C TYR A 13 14.94 18.51 -18.04
N ILE A 14 13.74 18.19 -18.53
CA ILE A 14 13.09 16.89 -18.24
C ILE A 14 13.35 15.88 -19.35
N LYS A 15 13.23 16.29 -20.61
CA LYS A 15 13.40 15.41 -21.78
C LYS A 15 14.79 14.76 -21.86
N PRO A 16 15.91 15.46 -21.55
CA PRO A 16 17.25 14.88 -21.60
C PRO A 16 17.55 13.86 -20.49
N LEU A 17 16.78 13.86 -19.40
CA LEU A 17 16.94 12.89 -18.31
C LEU A 17 16.70 11.48 -18.80
N ASN A 18 17.37 10.52 -18.17
CA ASN A 18 17.14 9.11 -18.47
C ASN A 18 15.75 8.67 -17.97
N PRO A 19 15.21 7.53 -18.46
CA PRO A 19 13.88 7.08 -18.08
C PRO A 19 13.65 6.92 -16.56
N ALA A 20 14.64 6.44 -15.82
CA ALA A 20 14.53 6.23 -14.37
C ALA A 20 14.45 7.56 -13.61
N GLU A 21 15.25 8.55 -14.00
CA GLU A 21 15.21 9.90 -13.42
C GLU A 21 13.88 10.60 -13.69
N ARG A 22 13.32 10.46 -14.90
CA ARG A 22 12.00 11.00 -15.23
C ARG A 22 10.89 10.36 -14.41
N LEU A 23 10.97 9.04 -14.16
CA LEU A 23 10.03 8.35 -13.30
C LEU A 23 10.12 8.84 -11.85
N SER A 24 11.34 9.00 -11.32
CA SER A 24 11.57 9.55 -9.98
C SER A 24 11.02 10.96 -9.84
N LEU A 25 11.32 11.84 -10.80
CA LEU A 25 10.79 13.21 -10.83
C LEU A 25 9.26 13.23 -10.88
N THR A 26 8.66 12.34 -11.66
CA THR A 26 7.20 12.21 -11.75
C THR A 26 6.59 11.82 -10.40
N ALA A 27 7.20 10.86 -9.70
CA ALA A 27 6.76 10.46 -8.38
C ALA A 27 6.83 11.60 -7.36
N MET A 28 7.90 12.40 -7.39
CA MET A 28 8.04 13.59 -6.53
C MET A 28 6.95 14.62 -6.81
N ILE A 29 6.66 14.91 -8.08
CA ILE A 29 5.60 15.86 -8.47
C ILE A 29 4.23 15.35 -8.00
N ILE A 30 3.93 14.06 -8.18
CA ILE A 30 2.66 13.48 -7.73
C ILE A 30 2.50 13.62 -6.21
N GLN A 31 3.56 13.36 -5.43
CA GLN A 31 3.53 13.48 -3.98
C GLN A 31 3.30 14.93 -3.53
N ASP A 32 3.98 15.89 -4.16
CA ASP A 32 3.84 17.32 -3.85
C ASP A 32 2.42 17.83 -4.18
N LEU A 33 1.88 17.42 -5.33
CA LEU A 33 0.50 17.71 -5.69
C LEU A 33 -0.51 17.07 -4.73
N ALA A 34 -0.29 15.82 -4.31
CA ALA A 34 -1.14 15.15 -3.34
C ALA A 34 -1.10 15.82 -1.95
N ALA A 35 0.03 16.42 -1.57
CA ALA A 35 0.19 17.15 -0.31
C ALA A 35 -0.45 18.55 -0.33
N THR A 36 -0.45 19.19 -1.50
CA THR A 36 -0.96 20.57 -1.71
C THR A 36 -2.43 20.62 -2.12
N MET A 37 -2.97 19.55 -2.69
CA MET A 37 -4.40 19.43 -2.88
C MET A 37 -5.09 19.53 -1.51
N PRO A 38 -6.13 20.39 -1.38
CA PRO A 38 -7.01 20.29 -0.24
C PRO A 38 -7.42 18.82 -0.17
N LYS A 39 -7.21 18.17 0.98
CA LYS A 39 -8.01 16.99 1.29
C LYS A 39 -9.43 17.52 1.21
N GLU A 40 -10.09 17.37 0.06
CA GLU A 40 -11.53 17.51 -0.02
C GLU A 40 -12.01 16.79 1.21
N ALA A 41 -12.68 17.53 2.09
CA ALA A 41 -13.13 17.04 3.36
C ALA A 41 -14.24 16.00 3.11
N LYS A 42 -13.90 14.87 2.48
CA LYS A 42 -14.30 13.58 2.99
C LYS A 42 -13.70 13.55 4.37
N ALA A 43 -14.45 14.11 5.34
CA ALA A 43 -14.43 13.65 6.72
C ALA A 43 -14.14 12.15 6.66
N PRO A 44 -13.19 11.63 7.48
CA PRO A 44 -12.82 10.23 7.40
C PRO A 44 -14.11 9.44 7.36
N ARG A 45 -14.48 8.90 6.18
CA ARG A 45 -15.63 8.03 6.08
C ARG A 45 -15.26 6.97 7.09
N GLN A 46 -16.09 6.77 8.12
CA GLN A 46 -15.98 5.59 8.94
C GLN A 46 -16.09 4.44 7.95
N ARG A 47 -14.93 3.92 7.54
CA ARG A 47 -14.87 2.82 6.59
C ARG A 47 -15.33 1.62 7.38
N SER A 48 -16.39 0.99 6.91
CA SER A 48 -16.84 -0.25 7.53
C SER A 48 -15.89 -1.35 7.08
N LEU A 49 -15.49 -2.23 7.99
CA LEU A 49 -14.78 -3.46 7.60
C LEU A 49 -15.63 -4.33 6.67
N LEU A 50 -16.97 -4.16 6.68
CA LEU A 50 -17.89 -4.82 5.77
C LEU A 50 -17.73 -4.37 4.31
N GLU A 51 -17.02 -3.27 4.04
CA GLU A 51 -16.65 -2.89 2.66
C GLU A 51 -15.73 -3.93 2.00
N LEU A 52 -15.11 -4.82 2.78
CA LEU A 52 -14.23 -5.90 2.31
C LEU A 52 -14.92 -7.28 2.31
N GLU A 53 -16.20 -7.35 2.69
CA GLU A 53 -16.95 -8.61 2.70
C GLU A 53 -17.01 -9.20 1.29
N GLY A 54 -16.75 -10.51 1.18
CA GLY A 54 -16.79 -11.23 -0.10
C GLY A 54 -15.58 -11.05 -1.02
N LEU A 55 -14.74 -10.03 -0.82
CA LEU A 55 -13.55 -9.78 -1.67
C LEU A 55 -12.48 -10.86 -1.56
N GLY A 56 -12.52 -11.69 -0.52
CA GLY A 56 -11.57 -12.79 -0.33
C GLY A 56 -11.93 -14.07 -1.09
N ALA A 57 -13.19 -14.27 -1.52
CA ALA A 57 -13.66 -15.59 -1.96
C ALA A 57 -12.84 -16.17 -3.13
N GLU A 58 -12.54 -15.36 -4.13
CA GLU A 58 -11.73 -15.75 -5.31
C GLU A 58 -10.26 -15.98 -4.96
N ILE A 59 -9.73 -15.28 -3.95
CA ILE A 59 -8.33 -15.40 -3.50
C ILE A 59 -8.13 -16.72 -2.73
N TRP A 60 -9.15 -17.15 -1.99
CA TRP A 60 -9.12 -18.38 -1.18
C TRP A 60 -9.66 -19.60 -1.93
N GLU A 61 -10.01 -19.47 -3.21
CA GLU A 61 -10.49 -20.59 -4.02
C GLU A 61 -9.42 -21.67 -4.16
N GLY A 62 -9.77 -22.92 -3.83
CA GLY A 62 -8.85 -24.05 -3.88
C GLY A 62 -7.86 -24.13 -2.72
N VAL A 63 -7.87 -23.18 -1.78
CA VAL A 63 -7.08 -23.26 -0.54
C VAL A 63 -7.84 -24.11 0.49
N ASP A 64 -7.20 -25.17 1.00
CA ASP A 64 -7.71 -25.90 2.15
C ASP A 64 -7.50 -25.05 3.42
N ALA A 65 -8.61 -24.53 3.95
CA ALA A 65 -8.58 -23.67 5.14
C ALA A 65 -8.02 -24.40 6.37
N GLN A 66 -8.26 -25.71 6.49
CA GLN A 66 -7.81 -26.49 7.64
C GLN A 66 -6.31 -26.75 7.57
N GLU A 67 -5.77 -27.04 6.38
CA GLU A 67 -4.33 -27.18 6.15
C GLU A 67 -3.60 -25.85 6.41
N TYR A 68 -4.13 -24.74 5.88
CA TYR A 68 -3.55 -23.41 6.10
C TYR A 68 -3.46 -23.03 7.59
N VAL A 69 -4.53 -23.30 8.36
CA VAL A 69 -4.54 -23.08 9.82
C VAL A 69 -3.54 -23.99 10.53
N ASN A 70 -3.37 -25.23 10.08
CA ASN A 70 -2.43 -26.17 10.68
C ASN A 70 -0.98 -25.71 10.48
N GLU A 71 -0.62 -25.20 9.31
CA GLU A 71 0.71 -24.64 9.05
C GLU A 71 0.99 -23.41 9.91
N LEU A 72 0.04 -22.48 10.02
CA LEU A 72 0.16 -21.33 10.92
C LEU A 72 0.35 -21.76 12.39
N ARG A 73 -0.39 -22.77 12.85
CA ARG A 73 -0.24 -23.28 14.22
C ARG A 73 1.15 -23.88 14.45
N LYS A 74 1.68 -24.63 13.48
CA LYS A 74 3.05 -25.16 13.54
C LYS A 74 4.06 -24.02 13.68
N GLU A 75 3.92 -22.93 12.91
CA GLU A 75 4.82 -21.77 13.01
C GLU A 75 4.84 -21.18 14.42
N TRP A 76 3.68 -21.11 15.08
CA TRP A 76 3.55 -20.60 16.45
C TRP A 76 4.04 -21.58 17.51
N ASP A 77 3.88 -22.89 17.30
CA ASP A 77 4.39 -23.94 18.21
C ASP A 77 5.94 -24.02 18.20
N HIS A 78 6.58 -23.61 17.10
CA HIS A 78 8.05 -23.48 17.03
C HIS A 78 8.57 -22.24 17.78
N VAL A 79 7.73 -21.22 17.98
CA VAL A 79 8.02 -20.12 18.90
C VAL A 79 7.76 -20.61 20.31
N LYS A 80 8.75 -21.33 20.87
CA LYS A 80 8.78 -21.67 22.30
C LYS A 80 8.77 -20.38 23.12
N PHE A 81 7.60 -19.87 23.48
CA PHE A 81 7.47 -18.87 24.53
C PHE A 81 7.98 -19.50 25.83
N GLN A 82 9.09 -18.96 26.36
CA GLN A 82 9.55 -19.23 27.72
C GLN A 82 8.56 -18.60 28.70
N GLY A 83 7.41 -19.24 28.92
CA GLY A 83 6.35 -18.68 29.75
C GLY A 83 5.01 -19.36 29.52
N SER A 84 4.97 -20.68 29.68
CA SER A 84 3.76 -21.47 29.51
C SER A 84 2.73 -21.13 30.60
N VAL A 85 1.56 -20.62 30.23
CA VAL A 85 0.33 -20.85 30.98
C VAL A 85 -0.57 -21.70 30.08
N PRO A 86 -0.98 -22.91 30.48
CA PRO A 86 -1.83 -23.75 29.64
C PRO A 86 -3.23 -23.16 29.61
N TRP A 87 -3.77 -22.96 28.40
CA TRP A 87 -5.17 -22.63 28.19
C TRP A 87 -6.00 -23.92 28.31
N SER A 88 -6.97 -23.92 29.22
CA SER A 88 -8.01 -24.96 29.31
C SER A 88 -9.27 -24.45 28.62
N PRO A 89 -9.96 -25.29 27.83
CA PRO A 89 -11.19 -24.93 27.11
C PRO A 89 -12.38 -24.63 28.04
#